data_AF-A0A832C5M3-F1
#
_entry.id   AF-A0A832C5M3-F1
#
_cell.length_a   1.000
_cell.length_b   1.000
_cell.length_c   1.000
_cell.angle_alpha   90.00
_cell.angle_beta   90.00
_cell.angle_gamma   90.00
#
_symmetry.space_group_name_H-M   'P 1'
#
loop_
_entity.id
_entity.type
_entity.pdbx_description
1 polymer ?
#
loop_
_entity_poly.entity_id
_entity_poly.type
_entity_poly.pdbx_seq_one_letter_code
_entity_poly.pdbx_strand_id
1 'polypeptide(L)'
;MLGWRVQLCAARSLLEQGRLDAARQMLAAPPLCDFRPAQELLGQVAEALAERAKQRVAAGLTAAGAEDLAAAAAAGAREGSLFEARQALSRRLVEEARGFLEAGDWRAGQQRLETLRHYGNLDAMARRLSQAAQHWEAAERARRQGRITDALGHLEQAAAIEPELPALQAAVAACRHAAREVRTQLAVLHGALRREAWEEAFAAAQAILEVCPDHPEAGAALARAWSAAGLGGRQAEQPVRPRRGRGEWPWQQGRPLPPSLNGCKCGAEPGLLKRQRTENTPLHSPSEQQAMPQDRFMLWIDGVGGYLVCQASNVVIGQPDSADQRGMGGRAGAPAQQYGSGGDVAAEAGGRGADVPILADLSRRHCRIRRVGEDYVLEPLKEVRVNHRAVRAPTLLADGAELELTPGVRLRFRRPHPLCATARLEFISRHRTHPPADGVVLVAGTCILGAEPTAHIVCKDWQRPVLLFQQADGWHVRYAGRFQLDGSWVEGEGLLRPFSRLVGEDFSFHLEPI
;
A
#
# COMPACT_ATOMS: atom_id res chain seq x y z
N MET A 1 32.76 -31.16 21.96
CA MET A 1 32.73 -29.81 22.56
C MET A 1 34.11 -29.19 22.42
N LEU A 2 34.30 -28.23 21.53
CA LEU A 2 35.54 -27.45 21.47
C LEU A 2 35.66 -26.68 22.81
N GLY A 3 36.81 -26.77 23.49
CA GLY A 3 37.00 -26.11 24.77
C GLY A 3 36.88 -24.58 24.64
N TRP A 4 36.35 -23.91 25.67
CA TRP A 4 36.10 -22.46 25.70
C TRP A 4 37.31 -21.61 25.25
N ARG A 5 38.54 -22.07 25.48
CA ARG A 5 39.78 -21.44 25.00
C ARG A 5 39.87 -21.35 23.47
N VAL A 6 39.45 -22.39 22.76
CA VAL A 6 39.48 -22.41 21.28
C VAL A 6 38.45 -21.43 20.74
N GLN A 7 37.27 -21.38 21.35
CA GLN A 7 36.24 -20.42 20.98
C GLN A 7 36.66 -18.97 21.29
N LEU A 8 37.36 -18.73 22.40
CA LEU A 8 37.92 -17.41 22.72
C LEU A 8 39.00 -16.98 21.71
N CYS A 9 39.89 -17.88 21.29
CA CYS A 9 40.85 -17.60 20.21
C CYS A 9 40.15 -17.31 18.89
N ALA A 10 39.09 -18.06 18.56
CA ALA A 10 38.28 -17.79 17.37
C ALA A 10 37.61 -16.40 17.45
N ALA A 11 37.12 -16.00 18.62
CA ALA A 11 36.50 -14.69 18.82
C ALA A 11 37.51 -13.56 18.62
N ARG A 12 38.73 -13.76 19.13
CA ARG A 12 39.83 -12.81 18.96
C ARG A 12 40.21 -12.65 17.49
N SER A 13 40.30 -13.76 16.76
CA SER A 13 40.55 -13.72 15.32
C SER A 13 39.43 -13.00 14.54
N LEU A 14 38.17 -13.17 14.94
CA LEU A 14 37.05 -12.42 14.33
C LEU A 14 37.15 -10.91 14.60
N LEU A 15 37.56 -10.50 15.80
CA LEU A 15 37.81 -9.09 16.12
C LEU A 15 38.95 -8.52 15.27
N GLU A 16 40.07 -9.22 15.16
CA GLU A 16 41.22 -8.82 14.32
C GLU A 16 40.86 -8.69 12.83
N GLN A 17 39.92 -9.53 12.35
CA GLN A 17 39.38 -9.46 10.99
C GLN A 17 38.31 -8.37 10.80
N GLY A 18 37.96 -7.60 11.84
CA GLY A 18 36.90 -6.59 11.80
C GLY A 18 35.47 -7.15 11.75
N ARG A 19 35.29 -8.45 11.97
CA ARG A 19 33.97 -9.13 11.98
C ARG A 19 33.27 -8.98 13.33
N LEU A 20 33.03 -7.72 13.72
CA LEU A 20 32.55 -7.35 15.06
C LEU A 20 31.23 -8.02 15.47
N ASP A 21 30.28 -8.13 14.54
CA ASP A 21 28.96 -8.71 14.84
C ASP A 21 29.04 -10.21 15.17
N ALA A 22 29.86 -10.94 14.41
CA ALA A 22 30.12 -12.35 14.64
C ALA A 22 30.92 -12.57 15.93
N ALA A 23 31.92 -11.72 16.21
CA ALA A 23 32.68 -11.76 17.46
C ALA A 23 31.75 -11.53 18.66
N ARG A 24 30.89 -10.51 18.61
CA ARG A 24 29.89 -10.20 19.66
C ARG A 24 28.94 -11.36 19.88
N GLN A 25 28.36 -11.92 18.82
CA GLN A 25 27.40 -13.02 18.93
C GLN A 25 28.03 -14.26 19.57
N MET A 26 29.28 -14.57 19.22
CA MET A 26 29.99 -15.71 19.79
C MET A 26 30.36 -15.50 21.26
N LEU A 27 30.76 -14.28 21.64
CA LEU A 27 31.12 -13.94 23.03
C LEU A 27 29.89 -13.84 23.95
N ALA A 28 28.73 -13.49 23.39
CA ALA A 28 27.46 -13.45 24.12
C ALA A 28 26.81 -14.84 24.29
N ALA A 29 27.30 -15.87 23.60
CA ALA A 29 26.73 -17.21 23.67
C ALA A 29 27.25 -17.99 24.89
N PRO A 30 26.41 -18.76 25.59
CA PRO A 30 26.86 -19.69 26.61
C PRO A 30 27.80 -20.78 26.02
N PRO A 31 28.81 -21.25 26.78
CA PRO A 31 29.17 -20.83 28.14
C PRO A 31 30.13 -19.62 28.16
N LEU A 32 30.52 -19.05 27.01
CA LEU A 32 31.55 -18.00 26.92
C LEU A 32 31.19 -16.75 27.74
N CYS A 33 29.92 -16.37 27.75
CA CYS A 33 29.42 -15.19 28.46
C CYS A 33 29.75 -15.18 29.97
N ASP A 34 29.96 -16.36 30.57
CA ASP A 34 30.21 -16.52 32.01
C ASP A 34 31.69 -16.35 32.37
N PHE A 35 32.59 -16.34 31.38
CA PHE A 35 34.02 -16.25 31.61
C PHE A 35 34.55 -14.82 31.53
N ARG A 36 35.28 -14.39 32.55
CA ARG A 36 35.91 -13.05 32.61
C ARG A 36 36.77 -12.71 31.37
N PRO A 37 37.63 -13.59 30.83
CA PRO A 37 38.40 -13.26 29.62
C PRO A 37 37.54 -13.02 28.38
N ALA A 38 36.36 -13.65 28.29
CA ALA A 38 35.41 -13.41 27.21
C ALA A 38 34.68 -12.06 27.40
N GLN A 39 34.36 -11.69 28.63
CA GLN A 39 33.80 -10.37 28.97
C GLN A 39 34.79 -9.23 28.68
N GLU A 40 36.08 -9.41 29.00
CA GLU A 40 37.13 -8.44 28.66
C GLU A 40 37.27 -8.27 27.13
N LEU A 41 37.21 -9.37 26.37
CA LEU A 41 37.22 -9.30 24.90
C LEU A 41 35.94 -8.69 24.33
N LEU A 42 34.78 -8.96 24.95
CA LEU A 42 33.50 -8.36 24.56
C LEU A 42 33.53 -6.84 24.75
N GLY A 43 34.17 -6.35 25.82
CA GLY A 43 34.42 -4.91 26.00
C GLY A 43 35.26 -4.30 24.86
N GLN A 44 36.29 -5.00 24.39
CA GLN A 44 37.07 -4.55 23.22
C GLN A 44 36.23 -4.51 21.93
N VAL A 45 35.37 -5.51 21.72
CA VAL A 45 34.40 -5.53 20.60
C VAL A 45 33.41 -4.37 20.73
N ALA A 46 32.95 -4.07 21.94
CA ALA A 46 32.02 -2.97 22.21
C ALA A 46 32.62 -1.61 21.87
N GLU A 47 33.89 -1.37 22.23
CA GLU A 47 34.63 -0.16 21.85
C GLU A 47 34.83 -0.05 20.33
N ALA A 48 35.18 -1.16 19.68
CA ALA A 48 35.31 -1.20 18.22
C ALA A 48 33.98 -0.92 17.51
N LEU A 49 32.85 -1.39 18.07
CA LEU A 49 31.51 -1.08 17.56
C LEU A 49 31.16 0.41 17.72
N ALA A 50 31.49 1.02 18.86
CA ALA A 50 31.28 2.46 19.06
C ALA A 50 32.10 3.31 18.08
N GLU A 51 33.34 2.90 17.79
CA GLU A 51 34.18 3.57 16.79
C GLU A 51 33.65 3.36 15.36
N ARG A 52 33.23 2.13 15.02
CA ARG A 52 32.59 1.82 13.73
C ARG A 52 31.30 2.61 13.53
N ALA A 53 30.52 2.81 14.60
CA ALA A 53 29.33 3.65 14.58
C ALA A 53 29.66 5.08 14.14
N LYS A 54 30.66 5.71 14.78
CA LYS A 54 31.13 7.06 14.42
C LYS A 54 31.57 7.15 12.96
N GLN A 55 32.36 6.18 12.50
CA GLN A 55 32.86 6.15 11.12
C GLN A 55 31.73 5.98 10.10
N ARG A 56 30.75 5.10 10.37
CA ARG A 56 29.58 4.91 9.50
C ARG A 56 28.69 6.14 9.46
N VAL A 57 28.47 6.79 10.60
CA VAL A 57 27.73 8.07 10.66
C VAL A 57 28.45 9.14 9.83
N ALA A 58 29.77 9.28 9.97
CA ALA A 58 30.57 10.21 9.17
C ALA A 58 30.51 9.91 7.67
N ALA A 59 30.39 8.62 7.28
CA ALA A 59 30.19 8.20 5.90
C ALA A 59 28.75 8.35 5.39
N GLY A 60 27.83 8.90 6.19
CA GLY A 60 26.41 9.06 5.85
C GLY A 60 25.57 7.78 5.96
N LEU A 61 26.14 6.69 6.50
CA LEU A 61 25.45 5.43 6.78
C LEU A 61 24.78 5.48 8.15
N THR A 62 23.89 6.45 8.34
CA THR A 62 23.36 6.84 9.66
C THR A 62 22.54 5.74 10.34
N ALA A 63 21.79 4.92 9.57
CA ALA A 63 21.06 3.77 10.13
C ALA A 63 22.00 2.68 10.65
N ALA A 64 22.99 2.28 9.84
CA ALA A 64 23.98 1.29 10.24
C ALA A 64 24.86 1.78 11.41
N GLY A 65 25.13 3.09 11.48
CA GLY A 65 25.79 3.69 12.63
C GLY A 65 24.96 3.64 13.92
N ALA A 66 23.64 3.83 13.82
CA ALA A 66 22.74 3.70 14.96
C ALA A 66 22.64 2.24 15.47
N GLU A 67 22.59 1.26 14.55
CA GLU A 67 22.65 -0.16 14.90
C GLU A 67 23.96 -0.52 15.63
N ASP A 68 25.09 -0.01 15.15
CA ASP A 68 26.39 -0.22 15.80
C ASP A 68 26.46 0.41 17.19
N LEU A 69 25.89 1.61 17.35
CA LEU A 69 25.78 2.25 18.66
C LEU A 69 24.93 1.43 19.63
N ALA A 70 23.79 0.90 19.17
CA ALA A 70 22.94 0.03 19.99
C ALA A 70 23.67 -1.28 20.36
N ALA A 71 24.38 -1.87 19.40
CA ALA A 71 25.19 -3.07 19.63
C ALA A 71 26.36 -2.81 20.61
N ALA A 72 27.02 -1.66 20.52
CA ALA A 72 28.06 -1.23 21.44
C ALA A 72 27.53 -1.04 22.86
N ALA A 73 26.35 -0.41 23.01
CA ALA A 73 25.69 -0.23 24.30
C ALA A 73 25.31 -1.59 24.93
N ALA A 74 24.72 -2.49 24.14
CA ALA A 74 24.36 -3.83 24.60
C ALA A 74 25.57 -4.69 24.98
N ALA A 75 26.72 -4.47 24.35
CA ALA A 75 27.98 -5.15 24.64
C ALA A 75 28.79 -4.50 25.79
N GLY A 76 28.29 -3.40 26.38
CA GLY A 76 28.89 -2.75 27.55
C GLY A 76 30.08 -1.85 27.22
N ALA A 77 30.05 -1.13 26.09
CA ALA A 77 31.06 -0.10 25.78
C ALA A 77 31.11 0.98 26.87
N ARG A 78 32.28 1.63 27.04
CA ARG A 78 32.44 2.71 28.03
C ARG A 78 31.52 3.88 27.71
N GLU A 79 31.00 4.52 28.76
CA GLU A 79 30.04 5.62 28.61
C GLU A 79 30.61 6.80 27.81
N GLY A 80 31.92 7.06 27.89
CA GLY A 80 32.59 8.09 27.08
C GLY A 80 32.49 7.80 25.57
N SER A 81 32.79 6.56 25.15
CA SER A 81 32.71 6.14 23.75
C SER A 81 31.27 6.14 23.24
N LEU A 82 30.31 5.72 24.08
CA LEU A 82 28.88 5.80 23.77
C LEU A 82 28.39 7.24 23.64
N PHE A 83 28.86 8.14 24.50
CA PHE A 83 28.52 9.56 24.46
C PHE A 83 29.02 10.21 23.16
N GLU A 84 30.28 9.97 22.77
CA GLU A 84 30.82 10.49 21.50
C GLU A 84 30.04 9.96 20.29
N ALA A 85 29.74 8.66 20.26
CA ALA A 85 28.99 8.04 19.17
C ALA A 85 27.54 8.56 19.09
N ARG A 86 26.85 8.73 20.24
CA ARG A 86 25.53 9.38 20.32
C ARG A 86 25.58 10.83 19.82
N GLN A 87 26.62 11.58 20.19
CA GLN A 87 26.77 12.97 19.76
C GLN A 87 26.98 13.07 18.24
N ALA A 88 27.83 12.20 17.68
CA ALA A 88 28.05 12.13 16.23
C ALA A 88 26.74 11.79 15.48
N LEU A 89 26.02 10.77 15.96
CA LEU A 89 24.72 10.39 15.40
C LEU A 89 23.70 11.53 15.50
N SER A 90 23.63 12.20 16.64
CA SER A 90 22.70 13.30 16.87
C SER A 90 22.93 14.47 15.92
N ARG A 91 24.19 14.90 15.76
CA ARG A 91 24.56 15.96 14.80
C ARG A 91 24.14 15.58 13.39
N ARG A 92 24.43 14.35 12.98
CA ARG A 92 24.09 13.87 11.63
C ARG A 92 22.58 13.83 11.39
N LEU A 93 21.80 13.37 12.36
CA LEU A 93 20.33 13.34 12.27
C LEU A 93 19.74 14.75 12.15
N VAL A 94 20.29 15.74 12.87
CA VAL A 94 19.87 17.15 12.75
C VAL A 94 20.23 17.72 11.37
N GLU A 95 21.44 17.46 10.87
CA GLU A 95 21.87 17.87 9.54
C GLU A 95 20.95 17.30 8.43
N GLU A 96 20.62 16.01 8.50
CA GLU A 96 19.73 15.37 7.54
C GLU A 96 18.29 15.89 7.65
N ALA A 97 17.77 16.08 8.87
CA ALA A 97 16.46 16.67 9.09
C ALA A 97 16.37 18.07 8.48
N ARG A 98 17.40 18.89 8.69
CA ARG A 98 17.50 20.22 8.09
C ARG A 98 17.54 20.13 6.56
N GLY A 99 18.34 19.23 6.00
CA GLY A 99 18.43 19.02 4.55
C GLY A 99 17.08 18.65 3.91
N PHE A 100 16.28 17.81 4.58
CA PHE A 100 14.91 17.51 4.11
C PHE A 100 13.99 18.74 4.18
N LEU A 101 14.06 19.51 5.26
CA LEU A 101 13.27 20.73 5.41
C LEU A 101 13.67 21.81 4.40
N GLU A 102 14.96 21.94 4.09
CA GLU A 102 15.48 22.82 3.03
C GLU A 102 15.02 22.38 1.63
N ALA A 103 14.82 21.08 1.42
CA ALA A 103 14.22 20.53 0.20
C ALA A 103 12.68 20.65 0.15
N GLY A 104 12.05 21.13 1.22
CA GLY A 104 10.58 21.23 1.34
C GLY A 104 9.88 19.93 1.74
N ASP A 105 10.62 18.86 2.05
CA ASP A 105 10.07 17.60 2.53
C ASP A 105 9.98 17.61 4.07
N TRP A 106 8.92 18.26 4.57
CA TRP A 106 8.68 18.35 6.00
C TRP A 106 8.39 17.00 6.66
N ARG A 107 7.86 16.01 5.92
CA ARG A 107 7.55 14.67 6.44
C ARG A 107 8.84 13.91 6.73
N ALA A 108 9.75 13.86 5.76
CA ALA A 108 11.05 13.23 5.94
C ALA A 108 11.86 13.93 7.06
N GLY A 109 11.80 15.26 7.12
CA GLY A 109 12.41 16.05 8.20
C GLY A 109 11.86 15.68 9.59
N GLN A 110 10.53 15.62 9.73
CA GLN A 110 9.86 15.25 10.99
C GLN A 110 10.20 13.82 11.41
N GLN A 111 10.15 12.85 10.49
CA GLN A 111 10.52 11.46 10.78
C GLN A 111 11.97 11.35 11.28
N ARG A 112 12.87 12.18 10.75
CA ARG A 112 14.27 12.21 11.19
C ARG A 112 14.44 12.76 12.60
N LEU A 113 13.68 13.81 12.94
CA LEU A 113 13.67 14.39 14.29
C LEU A 113 13.01 13.46 15.31
N GLU A 114 11.99 12.70 14.92
CA GLU A 114 11.40 11.65 15.75
C GLU A 114 12.40 10.52 16.03
N THR A 115 13.17 10.12 15.02
CA THR A 115 14.27 9.15 15.20
C THR A 115 15.28 9.66 16.23
N LEU A 116 15.65 10.94 16.17
CA LEU A 116 16.58 11.57 17.12
C LEU A 116 16.06 11.50 18.58
N ARG A 117 14.75 11.69 18.80
CA ARG A 117 14.13 11.58 20.15
C ARG A 117 14.33 10.20 20.78
N HIS A 118 14.48 9.16 19.97
CA HIS A 118 14.74 7.80 20.45
C HIS A 118 16.17 7.62 21.00
N TYR A 119 17.12 8.41 20.53
CA TYR A 119 18.54 8.28 20.87
C TYR A 119 19.03 9.31 21.90
N GLY A 120 18.22 10.30 22.26
CA GLY A 120 18.56 11.25 23.31
C GLY A 120 17.74 12.54 23.30
N ASN A 121 18.16 13.47 24.15
CA ASN A 121 17.53 14.79 24.24
C ASN A 121 17.80 15.60 22.97
N LEU A 122 16.73 16.15 22.41
CA LEU A 122 16.82 17.15 21.36
C LEU A 122 17.61 18.35 21.89
N ASP A 123 18.59 18.84 21.12
CA ASP A 123 19.18 20.14 21.38
C ASP A 123 18.18 21.26 21.01
N ALA A 124 18.55 22.51 21.29
CA ALA A 124 17.67 23.66 21.01
C ALA A 124 17.35 23.79 19.51
N MET A 125 18.28 23.44 18.62
CA MET A 125 18.09 23.47 17.17
C MET A 125 17.07 22.42 16.74
N ALA A 126 17.26 21.16 17.14
CA ALA A 126 16.38 20.06 16.79
C ALA A 126 14.95 20.27 17.31
N ARG A 127 14.80 20.89 18.49
CA ARG A 127 13.47 21.29 18.99
C ARG A 127 12.80 22.33 18.09
N ARG A 128 13.51 23.38 17.67
CA ARG A 128 12.96 24.41 16.77
C ARG A 128 12.59 23.83 15.41
N LEU A 129 13.47 23.03 14.80
CA LEU A 129 13.16 22.32 13.55
C LEU A 129 11.92 21.43 13.68
N SER A 130 11.76 20.74 14.82
CA SER A 130 10.61 19.87 15.06
C SER A 130 9.32 20.66 15.20
N GLN A 131 9.35 21.81 15.89
CA GLN A 131 8.19 22.70 15.99
C GLN A 131 7.81 23.30 14.63
N ALA A 132 8.80 23.74 13.84
CA ALA A 132 8.57 24.23 12.49
C ALA A 132 7.92 23.16 11.59
N ALA A 133 8.42 21.92 11.61
CA ALA A 133 7.86 20.80 10.85
C ALA A 133 6.41 20.47 11.27
N GLN A 134 6.11 20.48 12.57
CA GLN A 134 4.75 20.26 13.09
C GLN A 134 3.76 21.34 12.63
N HIS A 135 4.19 22.61 12.61
CA HIS A 135 3.38 23.69 12.06
C HIS A 135 3.17 23.54 10.55
N TRP A 136 4.17 23.06 9.81
CA TRP A 136 4.03 22.74 8.38
C TRP A 136 3.01 21.61 8.15
N GLU A 137 3.06 20.53 8.94
CA GLU A 137 2.09 19.45 8.90
C GLU A 137 0.66 19.98 9.15
N ALA A 138 0.49 20.79 10.20
CA ALA A 138 -0.80 21.39 10.55
C ALA A 138 -1.33 22.29 9.42
N ALA A 139 -0.45 23.02 8.74
CA ALA A 139 -0.80 23.83 7.58
C ALA A 139 -1.32 22.96 6.43
N GLU A 140 -0.63 21.87 6.09
CA GLU A 140 -1.05 20.97 5.00
C GLU A 140 -2.40 20.30 5.31
N ARG A 141 -2.62 19.91 6.58
CA ARG A 141 -3.92 19.40 7.03
C ARG A 141 -5.03 20.45 6.91
N ALA A 142 -4.78 21.69 7.32
CA ALA A 142 -5.75 22.78 7.22
C ALA A 142 -6.06 23.13 5.75
N ARG A 143 -5.04 23.15 4.88
CA ARG A 143 -5.18 23.40 3.44
C ARG A 143 -6.11 22.38 2.79
N ARG A 144 -5.90 21.09 3.06
CA ARG A 144 -6.74 20.00 2.50
C ARG A 144 -8.21 20.19 2.85
N GLN A 145 -8.51 20.55 4.10
CA GLN A 145 -9.85 20.78 4.61
C GLN A 145 -10.50 22.10 4.12
N GLY A 146 -9.82 22.87 3.26
CA GLY A 146 -10.33 24.16 2.77
C GLY A 146 -10.10 25.34 3.72
N ARG A 147 -9.47 25.14 4.88
CA ARG A 147 -9.15 26.19 5.85
C ARG A 147 -7.84 26.89 5.48
N ILE A 148 -7.81 27.51 4.30
CA ILE A 148 -6.57 28.03 3.70
C ILE A 148 -5.96 29.21 4.46
N THR A 149 -6.78 30.02 5.14
CA THR A 149 -6.30 31.09 6.01
C THR A 149 -5.57 30.55 7.24
N ASP A 150 -6.12 29.50 7.87
CA ASP A 150 -5.47 28.81 8.99
C ASP A 150 -4.15 28.17 8.52
N ALA A 151 -4.15 27.58 7.32
CA ALA A 151 -2.97 27.00 6.71
C ALA A 151 -1.86 28.04 6.53
N LEU A 152 -2.19 29.23 6.02
CA LEU A 152 -1.23 30.33 5.90
C LEU A 152 -0.69 30.76 7.27
N GLY A 153 -1.55 30.91 8.28
CA GLY A 153 -1.13 31.26 9.64
C GLY A 153 -0.18 30.22 10.25
N HIS A 154 -0.42 28.93 10.01
CA HIS A 154 0.50 27.87 10.43
C HIS A 154 1.86 27.94 9.73
N LEU A 155 1.90 28.22 8.42
CA LEU A 155 3.17 28.39 7.70
C LEU A 155 3.93 29.65 8.13
N GLU A 156 3.24 30.75 8.39
CA GLU A 156 3.84 31.99 8.90
C GLU A 156 4.42 31.76 10.30
N GLN A 157 3.73 31.01 11.16
CA GLN A 157 4.26 30.61 12.47
C GLN A 157 5.50 29.73 12.34
N ALA A 158 5.49 28.75 11.43
CA ALA A 158 6.67 27.93 11.15
C ALA A 158 7.85 28.81 10.69
N ALA A 159 7.59 29.77 9.78
CA ALA A 159 8.60 30.69 9.25
C ALA A 159 9.16 31.65 10.31
N ALA A 160 8.37 31.98 11.33
CA ALA A 160 8.85 32.75 12.48
C ALA A 160 9.77 31.93 13.39
N ILE A 161 9.55 30.61 13.50
CA ILE A 161 10.38 29.71 14.32
C ILE A 161 11.73 29.46 13.64
N GLU A 162 11.73 29.21 12.33
CA GLU A 162 12.94 28.95 11.53
C GLU A 162 12.97 29.83 10.27
N PRO A 163 13.40 31.09 10.38
CA PRO A 163 13.34 32.06 9.27
C PRO A 163 14.33 31.76 8.14
N GLU A 164 15.42 31.06 8.44
CA GLU A 164 16.52 30.76 7.51
C GLU A 164 16.20 29.65 6.50
N LEU A 165 15.02 29.02 6.58
CA LEU A 165 14.63 27.92 5.68
C LEU A 165 13.97 28.45 4.39
N PRO A 166 14.64 28.39 3.23
CA PRO A 166 14.11 28.99 1.99
C PRO A 166 12.83 28.30 1.50
N ALA A 167 12.75 26.97 1.64
CA ALA A 167 11.57 26.20 1.24
C ALA A 167 10.32 26.61 2.03
N LEU A 168 10.48 27.02 3.28
CA LEU A 168 9.38 27.48 4.13
C LEU A 168 8.88 28.86 3.69
N GLN A 169 9.80 29.77 3.35
CA GLN A 169 9.44 31.07 2.75
C GLN A 169 8.72 30.89 1.41
N ALA A 170 9.19 29.96 0.57
CA ALA A 170 8.54 29.61 -0.68
C ALA A 170 7.13 29.03 -0.44
N ALA A 171 6.97 28.16 0.58
CA ALA A 171 5.67 27.61 0.96
C ALA A 171 4.70 28.67 1.45
N VAL A 172 5.15 29.64 2.27
CA VAL A 172 4.33 30.79 2.70
C VAL A 172 3.88 31.61 1.49
N ALA A 173 4.79 31.94 0.58
CA ALA A 173 4.47 32.71 -0.62
C ALA A 173 3.46 32.00 -1.53
N ALA A 174 3.66 30.69 -1.76
CA ALA A 174 2.76 29.85 -2.54
C ALA A 174 1.38 29.74 -1.87
N CYS A 175 1.32 29.52 -0.56
CA CYS A 175 0.06 29.46 0.18
C CYS A 175 -0.69 30.80 0.15
N ARG A 176 0.03 31.92 0.26
CA ARG A 176 -0.57 33.26 0.14
C ARG A 176 -1.10 33.55 -1.26
N HIS A 177 -0.48 33.01 -2.30
CA HIS A 177 -1.03 33.05 -3.66
C HIS A 177 -2.31 32.22 -3.75
N ALA A 178 -2.24 30.96 -3.33
CA ALA A 178 -3.36 30.03 -3.34
C ALA A 178 -4.57 30.54 -2.53
N ALA A 179 -4.35 31.18 -1.38
CA ALA A 179 -5.41 31.81 -0.58
C ALA A 179 -6.15 32.92 -1.33
N ARG A 180 -5.43 33.74 -2.10
CA ARG A 180 -6.04 34.79 -2.93
C ARG A 180 -6.83 34.20 -4.09
N GLU A 181 -6.32 33.15 -4.70
CA GLU A 181 -6.96 32.43 -5.80
C GLU A 181 -8.24 31.74 -5.33
N VAL A 182 -8.19 30.95 -4.25
CA VAL A 182 -9.36 30.31 -3.65
C VAL A 182 -10.44 31.33 -3.29
N ARG A 183 -10.06 32.47 -2.70
CA ARG A 183 -11.02 33.55 -2.39
C ARG A 183 -11.69 34.10 -3.65
N THR A 184 -10.94 34.25 -4.73
CA THR A 184 -11.44 34.74 -6.02
C THR A 184 -12.40 33.71 -6.63
N GLN A 185 -12.00 32.44 -6.66
CA GLN A 185 -12.82 31.35 -7.20
C GLN A 185 -14.08 31.10 -6.37
N LEU A 186 -14.04 31.27 -5.05
CA LEU A 186 -15.24 31.21 -4.20
C LEU A 186 -16.27 32.29 -4.58
N ALA A 187 -15.81 33.52 -4.85
CA ALA A 187 -16.69 34.58 -5.29
C ALA A 187 -17.33 34.28 -6.66
N VAL A 188 -16.54 33.73 -7.59
CA VAL A 188 -17.03 33.25 -8.91
C VAL A 188 -18.05 32.13 -8.72
N LEU A 189 -17.72 31.12 -7.91
CA LEU A 189 -18.57 29.98 -7.61
C LEU A 189 -19.93 30.42 -7.05
N HIS A 190 -19.93 31.29 -6.03
CA HIS A 190 -21.17 31.83 -5.45
C HIS A 190 -21.99 32.62 -6.47
N GLY A 191 -21.32 33.41 -7.32
CA GLY A 191 -21.97 34.17 -8.39
C GLY A 191 -22.57 33.29 -9.48
N ALA A 192 -21.88 32.22 -9.86
CA ALA A 192 -22.32 31.24 -10.85
C ALA A 192 -23.49 30.41 -10.31
N LEU A 193 -23.43 29.95 -9.05
CA LEU A 193 -24.52 29.21 -8.41
C LEU A 193 -25.82 30.02 -8.30
N ARG A 194 -25.75 31.34 -8.07
CA ARG A 194 -26.94 32.22 -8.07
C ARG A 194 -27.56 32.41 -9.45
N ARG A 195 -26.74 32.37 -10.51
CA ARG A 195 -27.17 32.52 -11.90
C ARG A 195 -27.49 31.18 -12.57
N GLU A 196 -27.31 30.07 -11.85
CA GLU A 196 -27.38 28.71 -12.39
C GLU A 196 -26.45 28.49 -13.60
N ALA A 197 -25.32 29.20 -13.64
CA ALA A 197 -24.30 29.05 -14.67
C ALA A 197 -23.40 27.83 -14.33
N TRP A 198 -23.89 26.63 -14.64
CA TRP A 198 -23.29 25.37 -14.18
C TRP A 198 -21.85 25.12 -14.67
N GLU A 199 -21.51 25.53 -15.89
CA GLU A 199 -20.14 25.43 -16.43
C GLU A 199 -19.15 26.31 -15.65
N GLU A 200 -19.52 27.56 -15.38
CA GLU A 200 -18.71 28.49 -14.58
C GLU A 200 -18.57 27.98 -13.14
N ALA A 201 -19.65 27.44 -12.55
CA ALA A 201 -19.63 26.86 -11.21
C ALA A 201 -18.74 25.61 -11.15
N PHE A 202 -18.75 24.78 -12.18
CA PHE A 202 -17.90 23.59 -12.28
C PHE A 202 -16.42 23.97 -12.36
N ALA A 203 -16.06 24.89 -13.25
CA ALA A 203 -14.68 25.35 -13.41
C ALA A 203 -14.13 25.99 -12.12
N ALA A 204 -14.92 26.85 -11.48
CA ALA A 204 -14.53 27.47 -10.21
C ALA A 204 -14.38 26.44 -9.07
N ALA A 205 -15.27 25.44 -9.01
CA ALA A 205 -15.19 24.37 -8.03
C ALA A 205 -13.94 23.49 -8.24
N GLN A 206 -13.60 23.13 -9.48
CA GLN A 206 -12.39 22.37 -9.78
C GLN A 206 -11.12 23.13 -9.37
N ALA A 207 -11.02 24.41 -9.73
CA ALA A 207 -9.88 25.25 -9.35
C ALA A 207 -9.69 25.33 -7.82
N ILE A 208 -10.78 25.37 -7.06
CA ILE A 208 -10.72 25.31 -5.59
C ILE A 208 -10.24 23.93 -5.11
N LEU A 209 -10.75 22.84 -5.68
CA LEU A 209 -10.43 21.47 -5.25
C LEU A 209 -8.99 21.05 -5.60
N GLU A 210 -8.38 21.61 -6.64
CA GLU A 210 -6.95 21.43 -6.93
C GLU A 210 -6.07 21.95 -5.78
N VAL A 211 -6.48 23.05 -5.15
CA VAL A 211 -5.79 23.65 -4.00
C VAL A 211 -6.27 23.08 -2.67
N CYS A 212 -7.54 22.72 -2.54
CA CYS A 212 -8.17 22.27 -1.31
C CYS A 212 -9.04 21.03 -1.60
N PRO A 213 -8.45 19.82 -1.67
CA PRO A 213 -9.15 18.61 -2.12
C PRO A 213 -10.42 18.25 -1.34
N ASP A 214 -10.45 18.54 -0.04
CA ASP A 214 -11.57 18.21 0.84
C ASP A 214 -12.48 19.43 1.11
N HIS A 215 -12.45 20.45 0.24
CA HIS A 215 -13.26 21.66 0.41
C HIS A 215 -14.76 21.34 0.24
N PRO A 216 -15.57 21.40 1.33
CA PRO A 216 -16.90 20.80 1.34
C PRO A 216 -17.87 21.49 0.38
N GLU A 217 -17.83 22.82 0.32
CA GLU A 217 -18.72 23.60 -0.54
C GLU A 217 -18.40 23.43 -2.03
N ALA A 218 -17.11 23.30 -2.37
CA ALA A 218 -16.67 23.16 -3.74
C ALA A 218 -17.01 21.76 -4.26
N GLY A 219 -16.77 20.72 -3.44
CA GLY A 219 -17.20 19.35 -3.75
C GLY A 219 -18.72 19.24 -3.93
N ALA A 220 -19.50 19.88 -3.05
CA ALA A 220 -20.96 19.90 -3.18
C ALA A 220 -21.43 20.64 -4.44
N ALA A 221 -20.80 21.76 -4.79
CA ALA A 221 -21.12 22.50 -6.00
C ALA A 221 -20.76 21.71 -7.27
N LEU A 222 -19.64 20.99 -7.27
CA LEU A 222 -19.22 20.09 -8.37
C LEU A 222 -20.26 18.99 -8.60
N ALA A 223 -20.70 18.33 -7.53
CA ALA A 223 -21.74 17.30 -7.59
C ALA A 223 -23.08 17.84 -8.11
N ARG A 224 -23.48 19.04 -7.68
CA ARG A 224 -24.70 19.72 -8.16
C ARG A 224 -24.61 20.11 -9.63
N ALA A 225 -23.48 20.66 -10.07
CA ALA A 225 -23.26 21.04 -11.46
C ALA A 225 -23.33 19.82 -12.40
N TRP A 226 -22.74 18.69 -11.98
CA TRP A 226 -22.88 17.41 -12.69
C TRP A 226 -24.34 16.92 -12.78
N SER A 227 -25.10 17.03 -11.68
CA SER A 227 -26.51 16.65 -11.68
C SER A 227 -27.37 17.55 -12.58
N ALA A 228 -27.06 18.85 -12.66
CA ALA A 228 -27.82 19.82 -13.45
C ALA A 228 -27.51 19.74 -14.96
N ALA A 229 -26.30 19.34 -15.34
CA ALA A 229 -25.87 19.13 -16.73
C ALA A 229 -26.52 17.89 -17.41
N GLY A 230 -27.45 17.20 -16.76
CA GLY A 230 -28.21 16.11 -17.37
C GLY A 230 -27.45 14.79 -17.56
N LEU A 231 -26.29 14.64 -16.93
CA LEU A 231 -25.55 13.36 -16.88
C LEU A 231 -26.00 12.45 -15.72
N GLY A 232 -26.98 12.88 -14.92
CA GLY A 232 -27.68 12.05 -13.95
C GLY A 232 -29.02 11.57 -14.51
N GLY A 233 -29.16 10.26 -14.71
CA GLY A 233 -30.47 9.62 -14.90
C GLY A 233 -31.43 10.00 -13.77
N ARG A 234 -32.70 10.15 -14.14
CA ARG A 234 -33.84 10.64 -13.35
C ARG A 234 -33.82 10.35 -11.83
N GLN A 235 -34.06 11.43 -11.09
CA GLN A 235 -34.62 11.57 -9.73
C GLN A 235 -33.71 11.25 -8.53
N ALA A 236 -33.09 12.32 -8.01
CA ALA A 236 -32.80 12.45 -6.59
C ALA A 236 -34.10 12.77 -5.84
N GLU A 237 -34.72 11.77 -5.22
CA GLU A 237 -35.59 12.02 -4.06
C GLU A 237 -34.71 12.52 -2.91
N GLN A 238 -35.02 13.70 -2.40
CA GLN A 238 -34.33 14.29 -1.25
C GLN A 238 -34.54 13.41 0.00
N PRO A 239 -33.53 13.21 0.87
CA PRO A 239 -33.75 12.52 2.12
C PRO A 239 -34.61 13.38 3.04
N VAL A 240 -35.85 12.95 3.28
CA VAL A 240 -36.71 13.50 4.33
C VAL A 240 -36.00 13.30 5.68
N ARG A 241 -35.65 14.40 6.34
CA ARG A 241 -35.10 14.36 7.71
C ARG A 241 -36.11 13.68 8.65
N PRO A 242 -35.71 12.71 9.49
CA PRO A 242 -36.65 12.12 10.43
C PRO A 242 -36.97 13.15 11.51
N ARG A 243 -38.25 13.51 11.62
CA ARG A 243 -38.79 14.17 12.81
C ARG A 243 -38.71 13.19 13.97
N ARG A 244 -38.05 13.60 15.05
CA ARG A 244 -38.10 12.91 16.34
C ARG A 244 -39.55 12.87 16.83
N GLY A 245 -40.09 11.67 17.00
CA GLY A 245 -41.41 11.42 17.60
C GLY A 245 -41.51 9.97 18.05
N ARG A 246 -41.84 9.78 19.33
CA ARG A 246 -42.05 8.49 20.00
C ARG A 246 -43.28 7.75 19.45
N GLY A 247 -43.26 6.41 19.46
CA GLY A 247 -44.46 5.57 19.50
C GLY A 247 -44.52 4.45 18.46
N GLU A 248 -44.34 3.21 18.95
CA GLU A 248 -45.12 1.99 18.65
C GLU A 248 -45.35 1.53 17.19
N TRP A 249 -44.95 0.29 16.89
CA TRP A 249 -45.25 -0.43 15.65
C TRP A 249 -46.34 -1.50 15.86
N PRO A 250 -47.47 -1.47 15.11
CA PRO A 250 -48.41 -2.58 15.07
C PRO A 250 -48.76 -3.01 13.63
N TRP A 251 -48.44 -4.25 13.28
CA TRP A 251 -49.27 -5.03 12.36
C TRP A 251 -49.38 -6.47 12.85
N GLN A 252 -50.44 -6.74 13.60
CA GLN A 252 -51.10 -8.04 13.63
C GLN A 252 -52.45 -7.88 12.94
N GLN A 253 -52.84 -8.94 12.23
CA GLN A 253 -54.21 -9.42 11.90
C GLN A 253 -54.57 -9.48 10.41
N GLY A 254 -54.87 -10.71 9.96
CA GLY A 254 -55.84 -10.99 8.88
C GLY A 254 -55.39 -11.92 7.73
N ARG A 255 -55.55 -13.24 7.89
CA ARG A 255 -55.50 -14.32 6.85
C ARG A 255 -56.85 -14.41 6.06
N PRO A 256 -57.08 -15.24 5.00
CA PRO A 256 -56.54 -16.62 4.73
C PRO A 256 -56.26 -17.04 3.25
N LEU A 257 -55.69 -18.25 3.07
CA LEU A 257 -55.45 -18.96 1.77
C LEU A 257 -56.63 -19.87 1.35
N PRO A 258 -56.80 -20.19 0.04
CA PRO A 258 -57.67 -21.27 -0.44
C PRO A 258 -56.92 -22.59 -0.81
N PRO A 259 -57.66 -23.71 -1.04
CA PRO A 259 -57.23 -25.06 -0.65
C PRO A 259 -56.85 -26.02 -1.80
N SER A 260 -56.35 -27.19 -1.39
CA SER A 260 -55.92 -28.37 -2.16
C SER A 260 -56.96 -28.97 -3.11
N LEU A 261 -56.49 -29.51 -4.24
CA LEU A 261 -57.17 -30.57 -4.97
C LEU A 261 -56.22 -31.75 -5.19
N ASN A 262 -56.65 -32.90 -4.68
CA ASN A 262 -56.05 -34.21 -4.88
C ASN A 262 -57.12 -35.10 -5.53
N GLY A 263 -56.77 -35.76 -6.64
CA GLY A 263 -57.49 -36.92 -7.16
C GLY A 263 -58.05 -36.80 -8.59
N CYS A 264 -57.40 -37.48 -9.55
CA CYS A 264 -58.06 -38.45 -10.43
C CYS A 264 -57.02 -39.27 -11.22
N LYS A 265 -57.26 -40.59 -11.30
CA LYS A 265 -56.41 -41.65 -11.84
C LYS A 265 -56.71 -41.90 -13.32
N CYS A 266 -55.70 -42.27 -14.11
CA CYS A 266 -55.78 -43.37 -15.08
C CYS A 266 -54.36 -43.94 -15.32
N GLY A 267 -54.26 -45.26 -15.38
CA GLY A 267 -53.02 -46.00 -15.56
C GLY A 267 -52.92 -46.64 -16.94
N ALA A 268 -51.68 -46.94 -17.34
CA ALA A 268 -51.31 -48.01 -18.27
C ALA A 268 -49.82 -48.35 -18.08
N GLU A 269 -49.49 -49.61 -18.32
CA GLU A 269 -48.35 -50.39 -17.81
C GLU A 269 -47.13 -50.46 -18.78
N PRO A 270 -46.06 -51.26 -18.52
CA PRO A 270 -44.66 -50.89 -18.75
C PRO A 270 -44.01 -51.52 -20.00
N GLY A 271 -42.91 -50.92 -20.49
CA GLY A 271 -42.12 -51.46 -21.60
C GLY A 271 -40.63 -51.12 -21.52
N LEU A 272 -39.82 -52.15 -21.26
CA LEU A 272 -38.36 -52.20 -21.33
C LEU A 272 -37.75 -51.44 -22.52
N LEU A 273 -36.64 -50.72 -22.29
CA LEU A 273 -35.42 -50.84 -23.10
C LEU A 273 -34.18 -50.42 -22.30
N LYS A 274 -33.54 -51.48 -21.78
CA LYS A 274 -32.10 -51.71 -21.58
C LYS A 274 -31.15 -50.50 -21.57
N ARG A 275 -30.53 -50.31 -20.39
CA ARG A 275 -29.08 -50.17 -20.13
C ARG A 275 -28.24 -49.55 -21.26
N GLN A 276 -27.63 -48.40 -20.96
CA GLN A 276 -26.17 -48.35 -20.88
C GLN A 276 -25.72 -47.31 -19.87
N ARG A 277 -24.77 -47.76 -19.05
CA ARG A 277 -24.16 -47.11 -17.91
C ARG A 277 -22.91 -46.40 -18.43
N THR A 278 -22.88 -45.09 -18.39
CA THR A 278 -21.63 -44.32 -18.32
C THR A 278 -21.80 -43.33 -17.17
N GLU A 279 -20.81 -43.37 -16.29
CA GLU A 279 -20.78 -42.72 -14.99
C GLU A 279 -20.73 -41.20 -15.15
N ASN A 280 -21.84 -40.52 -14.84
CA ASN A 280 -21.80 -39.12 -14.44
C ASN A 280 -22.03 -39.07 -12.93
N THR A 281 -20.93 -38.91 -12.20
CA THR A 281 -20.93 -38.45 -10.81
C THR A 281 -21.76 -37.16 -10.74
N PRO A 282 -22.75 -37.04 -9.84
CA PRO A 282 -23.58 -35.85 -9.77
C PRO A 282 -22.75 -34.64 -9.39
N LEU A 283 -22.82 -33.61 -10.22
CA LEU A 283 -22.43 -32.24 -9.91
C LEU A 283 -23.00 -31.87 -8.54
N HIS A 284 -22.10 -31.50 -7.63
CA HIS A 284 -22.43 -31.10 -6.28
C HIS A 284 -23.48 -29.98 -6.28
N SER A 285 -24.43 -30.16 -5.36
CA SER A 285 -25.49 -29.26 -4.92
C SER A 285 -24.96 -27.86 -4.53
N PRO A 286 -25.82 -26.83 -4.57
CA PRO A 286 -25.44 -25.45 -4.29
C PRO A 286 -25.27 -25.26 -2.78
N SER A 287 -24.03 -25.16 -2.30
CA SER A 287 -23.75 -24.81 -0.91
C SER A 287 -22.48 -23.98 -0.79
N GLU A 288 -22.60 -22.92 0.01
CA GLU A 288 -21.58 -22.00 0.52
C GLU A 288 -21.27 -20.77 -0.34
N GLN A 289 -21.76 -19.63 0.14
CA GLN A 289 -21.36 -18.28 -0.23
C GLN A 289 -19.85 -18.11 0.02
N GLN A 290 -19.02 -18.51 -0.94
CA GLN A 290 -17.58 -18.29 -0.89
C GLN A 290 -17.29 -16.85 -1.34
N ALA A 291 -17.05 -15.95 -0.37
CA ALA A 291 -16.37 -14.69 -0.64
C ALA A 291 -14.96 -14.98 -1.21
N MET A 292 -14.49 -14.15 -2.16
CA MET A 292 -13.18 -14.28 -2.83
C MET A 292 -12.05 -14.64 -1.84
N PRO A 293 -11.54 -15.90 -1.80
CA PRO A 293 -10.71 -16.36 -0.68
C PRO A 293 -9.22 -15.93 -0.70
N GLN A 294 -8.80 -14.93 -1.48
CA GLN A 294 -7.38 -14.68 -1.73
C GLN A 294 -7.02 -13.19 -1.83
N ASP A 295 -5.86 -12.83 -1.27
CA ASP A 295 -5.27 -11.48 -1.34
C ASP A 295 -4.86 -11.06 -2.77
N ARG A 296 -5.03 -11.94 -3.77
CA ARG A 296 -4.72 -11.69 -5.18
C ARG A 296 -5.57 -12.55 -6.12
N PHE A 297 -5.79 -12.07 -7.34
CA PHE A 297 -6.48 -12.79 -8.43
C PHE A 297 -6.04 -12.25 -9.79
N MET A 298 -6.27 -13.02 -10.86
CA MET A 298 -6.09 -12.58 -12.24
C MET A 298 -7.36 -11.91 -12.78
N LEU A 299 -7.19 -10.80 -13.47
CA LEU A 299 -8.25 -10.08 -14.17
C LEU A 299 -7.95 -10.11 -15.67
N TRP A 300 -8.76 -10.82 -16.43
CA TRP A 300 -8.60 -11.01 -17.86
C TRP A 300 -9.58 -10.14 -18.61
N ILE A 301 -9.07 -9.21 -19.41
CA ILE A 301 -9.88 -8.21 -20.10
C ILE A 301 -9.73 -8.44 -21.60
N ASP A 302 -10.85 -8.70 -22.27
CA ASP A 302 -10.88 -9.04 -23.68
C ASP A 302 -10.35 -7.85 -24.51
N GLY A 303 -9.39 -8.12 -25.39
CA GLY A 303 -8.75 -7.11 -26.24
C GLY A 303 -7.75 -6.19 -25.53
N VAL A 304 -7.57 -6.30 -24.20
CA VAL A 304 -6.66 -5.45 -23.42
C VAL A 304 -5.50 -6.23 -22.81
N GLY A 305 -5.77 -7.39 -22.20
CA GLY A 305 -4.73 -8.25 -21.60
C GLY A 305 -5.07 -8.77 -20.20
N GLY A 306 -4.10 -9.46 -19.60
CA GLY A 306 -4.22 -10.03 -18.26
C GLY A 306 -3.55 -9.16 -17.20
N TYR A 307 -4.22 -8.92 -16.07
CA TYR A 307 -3.70 -8.12 -14.96
C TYR A 307 -3.70 -8.93 -13.67
N LEU A 308 -2.56 -8.98 -12.99
CA LEU A 308 -2.46 -9.54 -11.64
C LEU A 308 -2.93 -8.49 -10.64
N VAL A 309 -4.04 -8.72 -9.96
CA VAL A 309 -4.59 -7.81 -8.96
C VAL A 309 -4.14 -8.26 -7.58
N CYS A 310 -3.44 -7.40 -6.85
CA CYS A 310 -2.98 -7.63 -5.48
C CYS A 310 -3.69 -6.68 -4.50
N GLN A 311 -4.30 -7.23 -3.46
CA GLN A 311 -5.08 -6.50 -2.45
C GLN A 311 -4.26 -6.20 -1.18
N ALA A 312 -3.24 -7.02 -0.91
CA ALA A 312 -2.39 -6.86 0.25
C ALA A 312 -1.73 -5.47 0.28
N SER A 313 -1.70 -4.85 1.45
CA SER A 313 -0.95 -3.60 1.67
C SER A 313 0.56 -3.82 1.67
N ASN A 314 1.01 -5.08 1.68
CA ASN A 314 2.41 -5.48 1.66
C ASN A 314 2.59 -6.54 0.58
N VAL A 315 3.23 -6.17 -0.53
CA VAL A 315 3.38 -6.98 -1.73
C VAL A 315 4.85 -7.30 -1.96
N VAL A 316 5.21 -8.58 -1.93
CA VAL A 316 6.56 -9.08 -2.18
C VAL A 316 6.73 -9.40 -3.66
N ILE A 317 7.79 -8.86 -4.27
CA ILE A 317 8.19 -9.17 -5.64
C ILE A 317 9.40 -10.10 -5.59
N GLY A 318 9.39 -11.16 -6.40
CA GLY A 318 10.49 -12.11 -6.44
C GLY A 318 10.27 -13.25 -7.42
N GLN A 319 11.09 -14.29 -7.29
CA GLN A 319 10.97 -15.50 -8.10
C GLN A 319 9.73 -16.34 -7.71
N PRO A 320 9.05 -17.00 -8.66
CA PRO A 320 7.96 -17.93 -8.36
C PRO A 320 8.43 -19.07 -7.46
N ASP A 321 7.60 -19.48 -6.49
CA ASP A 321 7.93 -20.59 -5.60
C ASP A 321 7.75 -21.95 -6.32
N SER A 322 8.31 -23.03 -5.77
CA SER A 322 8.17 -24.39 -6.32
C SER A 322 6.71 -24.91 -6.33
N ALA A 323 5.80 -24.24 -5.64
CA ALA A 323 4.35 -24.47 -5.75
C ALA A 323 3.76 -23.78 -6.99
N ASP A 324 4.16 -22.53 -7.25
CA ASP A 324 3.75 -21.76 -8.44
C ASP A 324 4.26 -22.43 -9.72
N GLN A 325 5.47 -23.00 -9.71
CA GLN A 325 6.08 -23.66 -10.88
C GLN A 325 5.38 -24.98 -11.29
N ARG A 326 4.55 -25.60 -10.45
CA ARG A 326 3.86 -26.88 -10.76
C ARG A 326 2.68 -26.73 -11.73
N GLY A 327 2.33 -25.51 -12.14
CA GLY A 327 1.33 -25.26 -13.18
C GLY A 327 1.77 -25.66 -14.60
N MET A 328 3.06 -26.00 -14.82
CA MET A 328 3.55 -26.51 -16.10
C MET A 328 3.70 -28.04 -16.08
N GLY A 329 2.72 -28.73 -16.65
CA GLY A 329 2.84 -30.04 -17.31
C GLY A 329 3.60 -31.18 -16.60
N GLY A 330 2.84 -32.16 -16.07
CA GLY A 330 3.28 -33.57 -16.07
C GLY A 330 3.58 -34.22 -14.72
N ARG A 331 2.68 -35.15 -14.34
CA ARG A 331 2.79 -36.26 -13.37
C ARG A 331 3.17 -35.94 -11.90
N ALA A 332 2.23 -36.28 -11.02
CA ALA A 332 2.39 -36.33 -9.57
C ALA A 332 3.60 -37.19 -9.15
N GLY A 333 4.66 -36.53 -8.66
CA GLY A 333 5.74 -37.16 -7.89
C GLY A 333 5.46 -36.98 -6.39
N ALA A 334 5.55 -38.07 -5.63
CA ALA A 334 5.25 -38.19 -4.21
C ALA A 334 6.02 -37.19 -3.30
N PRO A 335 5.49 -36.83 -2.11
CA PRO A 335 6.15 -35.88 -1.23
C PRO A 335 7.35 -36.52 -0.52
N ALA A 336 8.49 -35.83 -0.55
CA ALA A 336 9.66 -36.19 0.23
C ALA A 336 9.43 -35.86 1.71
N GLN A 337 9.74 -36.84 2.57
CA GLN A 337 9.57 -36.83 4.02
C GLN A 337 10.45 -35.79 4.70
N GLN A 338 9.84 -35.11 5.67
CA GLN A 338 10.41 -34.10 6.54
C GLN A 338 10.96 -34.79 7.81
N TYR A 339 12.27 -34.65 8.08
CA TYR A 339 12.87 -34.95 9.38
C TYR A 339 13.03 -33.65 10.17
N GLY A 340 12.45 -33.61 11.37
CA GLY A 340 12.42 -32.43 12.24
C GLY A 340 13.49 -32.39 13.33
N SER A 341 13.53 -31.23 13.98
CA SER A 341 13.87 -30.88 15.38
C SER A 341 14.69 -29.59 15.39
N GLY A 342 14.43 -28.54 16.17
CA GLY A 342 13.49 -28.27 17.25
C GLY A 342 14.15 -27.16 18.10
N GLY A 343 13.45 -26.07 18.42
CA GLY A 343 13.95 -25.02 19.32
C GLY A 343 13.24 -23.67 19.14
N ASP A 344 12.33 -23.38 20.06
CA ASP A 344 11.37 -22.28 20.04
C ASP A 344 12.00 -20.87 20.19
N VAL A 345 11.69 -20.00 19.24
CA VAL A 345 11.61 -18.54 19.38
C VAL A 345 10.41 -18.07 18.56
N ALA A 346 9.60 -17.22 19.17
CA ALA A 346 8.36 -16.61 18.68
C ALA A 346 8.15 -16.62 17.16
N ALA A 347 7.07 -17.28 16.74
CA ALA A 347 6.49 -17.39 15.41
C ALA A 347 6.77 -16.20 14.45
N GLU A 348 7.78 -16.35 13.60
CA GLU A 348 7.75 -15.76 12.25
C GLU A 348 6.83 -16.62 11.38
N ALA A 349 5.81 -15.98 10.80
CA ALA A 349 4.89 -16.61 9.88
C ALA A 349 5.65 -17.31 8.74
N GLY A 350 5.31 -18.58 8.51
CA GLY A 350 5.91 -19.45 7.51
C GLY A 350 5.97 -18.83 6.11
N GLY A 351 7.00 -19.22 5.35
CA GLY A 351 7.35 -18.69 4.05
C GLY A 351 6.21 -18.72 3.04
N ARG A 352 5.52 -17.59 2.88
CA ARG A 352 4.67 -17.30 1.73
C ARG A 352 5.58 -16.92 0.55
N GLY A 353 5.32 -17.47 -0.63
CA GLY A 353 6.02 -17.15 -1.88
C GLY A 353 5.90 -15.67 -2.30
N ALA A 354 6.42 -15.30 -3.46
CA ALA A 354 6.28 -13.94 -3.96
C ALA A 354 4.82 -13.64 -4.33
N ASP A 355 4.29 -12.48 -3.90
CA ASP A 355 2.96 -11.99 -4.26
C ASP A 355 2.91 -11.60 -5.74
N VAL A 356 4.01 -11.06 -6.25
CA VAL A 356 4.27 -10.79 -7.67
C VAL A 356 5.45 -11.67 -8.11
N PRO A 357 5.17 -12.92 -8.51
CA PRO A 357 6.20 -13.84 -8.97
C PRO A 357 6.61 -13.48 -10.41
N ILE A 358 7.87 -13.11 -10.66
CA ILE A 358 8.39 -12.76 -11.99
C ILE A 358 9.37 -13.82 -12.45
N LEU A 359 9.16 -14.35 -13.67
CA LEU A 359 10.05 -15.33 -14.29
C LEU A 359 11.35 -14.67 -14.76
N ALA A 360 12.29 -14.51 -13.84
CA ALA A 360 13.61 -13.93 -14.08
C ALA A 360 14.61 -14.36 -13.00
N ASP A 361 15.88 -13.97 -13.18
CA ASP A 361 16.93 -14.17 -12.18
C ASP A 361 16.77 -13.16 -11.02
N LEU A 362 15.73 -13.40 -10.22
CA LEU A 362 15.43 -12.66 -9.00
C LEU A 362 15.60 -13.58 -7.80
N SER A 363 15.87 -13.01 -6.63
CA SER A 363 15.71 -13.76 -5.39
C SER A 363 14.22 -14.08 -5.14
N ARG A 364 13.94 -15.18 -4.44
CA ARG A 364 12.58 -15.56 -4.00
C ARG A 364 11.79 -14.40 -3.38
N ARG A 365 12.48 -13.56 -2.61
CA ARG A 365 11.97 -12.28 -2.10
C ARG A 365 13.02 -11.23 -2.45
N HIS A 366 12.79 -10.51 -3.54
CA HIS A 366 13.77 -9.59 -4.11
C HIS A 366 13.56 -8.16 -3.58
N CYS A 367 12.31 -7.71 -3.57
CA CYS A 367 11.92 -6.46 -2.92
C CYS A 367 10.49 -6.56 -2.42
N ARG A 368 10.08 -5.55 -1.66
CA ARG A 368 8.75 -5.44 -1.11
C ARG A 368 8.21 -4.05 -1.39
N ILE A 369 6.97 -3.96 -1.85
CA ILE A 369 6.26 -2.71 -1.99
C ILE A 369 5.17 -2.68 -0.93
N ARG A 370 5.23 -1.70 -0.04
CA ARG A 370 4.30 -1.53 1.06
C ARG A 370 3.52 -0.23 0.90
N ARG A 371 2.19 -0.33 0.94
CA ARG A 371 1.30 0.82 1.05
C ARG A 371 1.28 1.30 2.50
N VAL A 372 1.63 2.56 2.72
CA VAL A 372 1.66 3.22 4.03
C VAL A 372 0.78 4.46 3.93
N GLY A 373 -0.46 4.37 4.44
CA GLY A 373 -1.49 5.37 4.14
C GLY A 373 -1.81 5.38 2.65
N GLU A 374 -1.67 6.55 2.00
CA GLU A 374 -1.90 6.76 0.57
C GLU A 374 -0.62 6.61 -0.29
N ASP A 375 0.51 6.39 0.36
CA ASP A 375 1.84 6.40 -0.27
C ASP A 375 2.39 4.96 -0.41
N TYR A 376 3.31 4.78 -1.36
CA TYR A 376 3.96 3.50 -1.63
C TYR A 376 5.44 3.57 -1.30
N VAL A 377 5.91 2.62 -0.50
CA VAL A 377 7.32 2.52 -0.11
C VAL A 377 7.89 1.20 -0.63
N LEU A 378 8.97 1.28 -1.40
CA LEU A 378 9.76 0.14 -1.82
C LEU A 378 10.83 -0.15 -0.78
N GLU A 379 10.80 -1.34 -0.18
CA GLU A 379 11.82 -1.89 0.69
C GLU A 379 12.70 -2.89 -0.10
N PRO A 380 13.97 -2.57 -0.36
CA PRO A 380 14.87 -3.45 -1.09
C PRO A 380 15.36 -4.59 -0.18
N LEU A 381 15.10 -5.85 -0.56
CA LEU A 381 15.65 -7.04 0.12
C LEU A 381 16.94 -7.53 -0.56
N LYS A 382 17.11 -7.15 -1.83
CA LYS A 382 18.29 -7.33 -2.68
C LYS A 382 18.59 -6.01 -3.40
N GLU A 383 19.65 -5.99 -4.22
CA GLU A 383 19.99 -4.79 -5.00
C GLU A 383 18.81 -4.41 -5.89
N VAL A 384 18.30 -3.19 -5.71
CA VAL A 384 17.25 -2.60 -6.55
C VAL A 384 17.71 -1.20 -6.91
N ARG A 385 17.39 -0.73 -8.11
CA ARG A 385 17.57 0.67 -8.51
C ARG A 385 16.21 1.31 -8.76
N VAL A 386 16.03 2.52 -8.25
CA VAL A 386 14.87 3.37 -8.54
C VAL A 386 15.36 4.59 -9.30
N ASN A 387 14.83 4.84 -10.49
CA ASN A 387 15.28 5.89 -11.40
C ASN A 387 16.80 5.85 -11.62
N HIS A 388 17.32 4.66 -11.91
CA HIS A 388 18.75 4.35 -12.09
C HIS A 388 19.66 4.51 -10.86
N ARG A 389 19.11 4.87 -9.69
CA ARG A 389 19.86 5.00 -8.44
C ARG A 389 19.67 3.76 -7.58
N ALA A 390 20.76 3.12 -7.16
CA ALA A 390 20.69 1.98 -6.26
C ALA A 390 20.10 2.40 -4.90
N VAL A 391 19.04 1.71 -4.48
CA VAL A 391 18.37 1.93 -3.20
C VAL A 391 18.70 0.78 -2.26
N ARG A 392 19.07 1.10 -1.03
CA ARG A 392 19.41 0.14 0.03
C ARG A 392 18.55 0.28 1.27
N ALA A 393 17.63 1.23 1.27
CA ALA A 393 16.70 1.53 2.35
C ALA A 393 15.28 1.69 1.78
N PRO A 394 14.23 1.59 2.63
CA PRO A 394 12.87 1.90 2.24
C PRO A 394 12.78 3.25 1.54
N THR A 395 12.27 3.27 0.30
CA THR A 395 12.26 4.43 -0.59
C THR A 395 10.85 4.70 -1.06
N LEU A 396 10.39 5.95 -0.96
CA LEU A 396 9.08 6.38 -1.47
C LEU A 396 9.03 6.25 -3.00
N LEU A 397 7.95 5.66 -3.51
CA LEU A 397 7.69 5.54 -4.94
C LEU A 397 6.78 6.68 -5.40
N ALA A 398 7.29 7.50 -6.32
CA ALA A 398 6.52 8.50 -7.05
C ALA A 398 5.96 7.91 -8.35
N ASP A 399 4.86 8.47 -8.87
CA ASP A 399 4.35 8.13 -10.21
C ASP A 399 5.45 8.27 -11.26
N GLY A 400 5.55 7.27 -12.14
CA GLY A 400 6.56 7.20 -13.18
C GLY A 400 7.90 6.60 -12.74
N ALA A 401 8.10 6.27 -11.46
CA ALA A 401 9.36 5.72 -10.98
C ALA A 401 9.72 4.41 -11.70
N GLU A 402 10.92 4.36 -12.27
CA GLU A 402 11.44 3.16 -12.93
C GLU A 402 12.19 2.29 -11.91
N LEU A 403 11.71 1.06 -11.72
CA LEU A 403 12.28 0.07 -10.83
C LEU A 403 13.08 -0.92 -11.65
N GLU A 404 14.38 -1.03 -11.37
CA GLU A 404 15.26 -2.04 -11.94
C GLU A 404 15.65 -3.00 -10.82
N LEU A 405 15.17 -4.24 -10.88
CA LEU A 405 15.36 -5.24 -9.82
C LEU A 405 16.70 -5.98 -10.02
N THR A 406 16.98 -6.40 -11.25
CA THR A 406 18.31 -6.88 -11.66
C THR A 406 18.58 -6.40 -13.08
N PRO A 407 19.82 -6.49 -13.59
CA PRO A 407 20.11 -6.13 -14.98
C PRO A 407 19.17 -6.89 -15.94
N GLY A 408 18.18 -6.18 -16.49
CA GLY A 408 17.18 -6.72 -17.41
C GLY A 408 15.73 -6.74 -16.90
N VAL A 409 15.49 -6.81 -15.59
CA VAL A 409 14.13 -6.73 -15.02
C VAL A 409 13.79 -5.29 -14.69
N ARG A 410 12.97 -4.67 -15.54
CA ARG A 410 12.54 -3.28 -15.37
C ARG A 410 11.03 -3.14 -15.35
N LEU A 411 10.54 -2.40 -14.37
CA LEU A 411 9.14 -2.06 -14.13
C LEU A 411 8.98 -0.55 -14.03
N ARG A 412 7.81 -0.02 -14.39
CA ARG A 412 7.42 1.37 -14.08
C ARG A 412 6.31 1.35 -13.06
N PHE A 413 6.51 2.05 -11.95
CA PHE A 413 5.45 2.32 -10.99
C PHE A 413 4.60 3.47 -11.50
N ARG A 414 3.28 3.30 -11.53
CA ARG A 414 2.32 4.33 -11.89
C ARG A 414 1.24 4.48 -10.84
N ARG A 415 0.80 5.71 -10.59
CA ARG A 415 -0.40 6.03 -9.82
C ARG A 415 -1.31 6.88 -10.72
N PRO A 416 -2.16 6.23 -11.54
CA PRO A 416 -2.93 6.91 -12.59
C PRO A 416 -3.89 7.98 -12.08
N HIS A 417 -4.43 7.81 -10.87
CA HIS A 417 -5.36 8.76 -10.28
C HIS A 417 -4.81 9.33 -8.96
N PRO A 418 -4.71 10.66 -8.80
CA PRO A 418 -4.07 11.28 -7.62
C PRO A 418 -4.86 11.10 -6.31
N LEU A 419 -6.18 10.92 -6.39
CA LEU A 419 -7.07 10.69 -5.24
C LEU A 419 -7.33 9.20 -4.95
N CYS A 420 -6.72 8.29 -5.70
CA CYS A 420 -6.84 6.86 -5.47
C CYS A 420 -5.46 6.30 -5.18
N ALA A 421 -5.30 5.63 -4.04
CA ALA A 421 -4.06 4.93 -3.75
C ALA A 421 -3.86 3.70 -4.64
N THR A 422 -4.79 3.27 -5.48
CA THR A 422 -4.53 2.14 -6.38
C THR A 422 -3.42 2.48 -7.38
N ALA A 423 -2.40 1.63 -7.41
CA ALA A 423 -1.22 1.81 -8.25
C ALA A 423 -1.06 0.66 -9.25
N ARG A 424 -0.27 0.88 -10.30
CA ARG A 424 0.05 -0.10 -11.33
C ARG A 424 1.56 -0.29 -11.45
N LEU A 425 2.00 -1.53 -11.64
CA LEU A 425 3.34 -1.85 -12.12
C LEU A 425 3.24 -2.25 -13.59
N GLU A 426 3.90 -1.49 -14.45
CA GLU A 426 4.01 -1.76 -15.89
C GLU A 426 5.34 -2.43 -16.17
N PHE A 427 5.36 -3.47 -17.01
CA PHE A 427 6.61 -4.07 -17.45
C PHE A 427 7.26 -3.22 -18.55
N ILE A 428 8.40 -2.58 -18.24
CA ILE A 428 9.27 -1.95 -19.26
C ILE A 428 10.09 -3.03 -19.98
N SER A 429 10.45 -4.09 -19.24
CA SER A 429 11.18 -5.24 -19.75
C SER A 429 10.26 -6.29 -20.38
N ARG A 430 10.85 -7.27 -21.08
CA ARG A 430 10.12 -8.39 -21.70
C ARG A 430 9.59 -9.43 -20.70
N HIS A 431 9.87 -9.26 -19.41
CA HIS A 431 9.55 -10.25 -18.39
C HIS A 431 8.07 -10.16 -18.02
N ARG A 432 7.52 -11.25 -17.49
CA ARG A 432 6.11 -11.36 -17.10
C ARG A 432 6.00 -12.09 -15.77
N THR A 433 4.84 -11.93 -15.12
CA THR A 433 4.53 -12.67 -13.90
C THR A 433 4.28 -14.17 -14.16
N HIS A 434 4.08 -14.95 -13.12
CA HIS A 434 3.53 -16.31 -13.20
C HIS A 434 2.30 -16.46 -12.27
N PRO A 435 1.07 -16.63 -12.78
CA PRO A 435 0.67 -16.68 -14.19
C PRO A 435 1.03 -15.41 -14.98
N PRO A 436 1.17 -15.49 -16.32
CA PRO A 436 1.57 -14.34 -17.13
C PRO A 436 0.52 -13.23 -17.09
N ALA A 437 0.94 -12.04 -16.65
CA ALA A 437 0.16 -10.82 -16.67
C ALA A 437 0.93 -9.70 -17.39
N ASP A 438 0.22 -8.88 -18.15
CA ASP A 438 0.73 -7.70 -18.85
C ASP A 438 1.03 -6.54 -17.91
N GLY A 439 0.39 -6.53 -16.73
CA GLY A 439 0.65 -5.58 -15.65
C GLY A 439 0.18 -6.10 -14.30
N VAL A 440 0.59 -5.41 -13.25
CA VAL A 440 0.16 -5.69 -11.86
C VAL A 440 -0.59 -4.50 -11.32
N VAL A 441 -1.73 -4.72 -10.67
CA VAL A 441 -2.52 -3.68 -10.00
C VAL A 441 -2.43 -3.87 -8.50
N LEU A 442 -1.89 -2.87 -7.80
CA LEU A 442 -1.77 -2.80 -6.35
C LEU A 442 -2.99 -2.04 -5.81
N VAL A 443 -4.07 -2.76 -5.53
CA VAL A 443 -5.38 -2.19 -5.19
C VAL A 443 -5.42 -1.61 -3.79
N ALA A 444 -5.97 -0.39 -3.67
CA ALA A 444 -6.37 0.25 -2.42
C ALA A 444 -7.88 0.56 -2.43
N GLY A 445 -8.71 -0.48 -2.35
CA GLY A 445 -10.16 -0.38 -2.22
C GLY A 445 -10.95 -0.08 -3.50
N THR A 446 -10.36 0.54 -4.54
CA THR A 446 -11.06 0.86 -5.79
C THR A 446 -10.14 0.75 -7.01
N CYS A 447 -10.61 0.17 -8.11
CA CYS A 447 -9.94 0.05 -9.39
C CYS A 447 -10.86 0.54 -10.51
N ILE A 448 -10.33 1.30 -11.46
CA ILE A 448 -11.08 1.93 -12.55
C ILE A 448 -10.57 1.35 -13.85
N LEU A 449 -11.47 0.81 -14.66
CA LEU A 449 -11.20 0.34 -16.00
C LEU A 449 -11.94 1.25 -16.98
N GLY A 450 -11.28 1.75 -18.01
CA GLY A 450 -11.94 2.62 -18.99
C GLY A 450 -10.97 3.29 -19.95
N ALA A 451 -11.48 4.06 -20.90
CA ALA A 451 -10.65 4.66 -21.96
C ALA A 451 -9.71 5.77 -21.48
N GLU A 452 -10.03 6.42 -20.37
CA GLU A 452 -9.28 7.56 -19.86
C GLU A 452 -7.85 7.19 -19.42
N PRO A 453 -6.83 8.02 -19.68
CA PRO A 453 -5.47 7.78 -19.22
C PRO A 453 -5.31 7.73 -17.68
N THR A 454 -6.29 8.27 -16.95
CA THR A 454 -6.35 8.23 -15.48
C THR A 454 -6.95 6.92 -14.95
N ALA A 455 -7.48 6.06 -15.82
CA ALA A 455 -7.94 4.74 -15.43
C ALA A 455 -6.75 3.87 -14.97
N HIS A 456 -7.02 3.01 -13.98
CA HIS A 456 -6.01 2.07 -13.47
C HIS A 456 -5.66 1.02 -14.53
N ILE A 457 -6.66 0.61 -15.32
CA ILE A 457 -6.46 -0.18 -16.53
C ILE A 457 -7.12 0.56 -17.70
N VAL A 458 -6.30 0.88 -18.69
CA VAL A 458 -6.75 1.66 -19.85
C VAL A 458 -7.36 0.72 -20.89
N CYS A 459 -8.65 0.84 -21.08
CA CYS A 459 -9.46 0.11 -22.07
C CYS A 459 -9.97 1.11 -23.12
N LYS A 460 -9.17 1.40 -24.14
CA LYS A 460 -9.39 2.52 -25.08
C LYS A 460 -10.72 2.46 -25.83
N ASP A 461 -11.22 1.26 -26.08
CA ASP A 461 -12.43 1.04 -26.87
C ASP A 461 -13.71 1.04 -26.02
N TRP A 462 -13.59 1.25 -24.70
CA TRP A 462 -14.75 1.29 -23.80
C TRP A 462 -15.31 2.73 -23.72
N GLN A 463 -16.57 2.87 -24.05
CA GLN A 463 -17.37 4.10 -24.01
C GLN A 463 -17.56 4.62 -22.58
N ARG A 464 -17.66 3.72 -21.59
CA ARG A 464 -17.91 4.09 -20.19
C ARG A 464 -16.99 3.32 -19.25
N PRO A 465 -16.53 3.95 -18.15
CA PRO A 465 -15.69 3.27 -17.19
C PRO A 465 -16.48 2.22 -16.39
N VAL A 466 -15.79 1.12 -16.06
CA VAL A 466 -16.23 0.12 -15.10
C VAL A 466 -15.43 0.32 -13.82
N LEU A 467 -16.13 0.43 -12.70
CA LEU A 467 -15.53 0.60 -11.37
C LEU A 467 -15.57 -0.73 -10.64
N LEU A 468 -14.43 -1.25 -10.21
CA LEU A 468 -14.35 -2.32 -9.24
C LEU A 468 -14.03 -1.72 -7.88
N PHE A 469 -14.74 -2.10 -6.83
CA PHE A 469 -14.46 -1.57 -5.49
C PHE A 469 -14.80 -2.59 -4.41
N GLN A 470 -14.15 -2.46 -3.27
CA GLN A 470 -14.32 -3.37 -2.14
C GLN A 470 -15.35 -2.83 -1.16
N GLN A 471 -16.27 -3.70 -0.74
CA GLN A 471 -17.18 -3.50 0.39
C GLN A 471 -16.99 -4.63 1.41
N ALA A 472 -17.74 -4.58 2.52
CA ALA A 472 -17.62 -5.54 3.62
C ALA A 472 -17.93 -6.99 3.21
N ASP A 473 -18.75 -7.19 2.18
CA ASP A 473 -19.21 -8.48 1.67
C ASP A 473 -18.43 -8.96 0.43
N GLY A 474 -17.46 -8.18 -0.06
CA GLY A 474 -16.56 -8.59 -1.13
C GLY A 474 -16.30 -7.52 -2.17
N TRP A 475 -15.94 -7.97 -3.37
CA TRP A 475 -15.73 -7.10 -4.51
C TRP A 475 -17.05 -6.81 -5.22
N HIS A 476 -17.27 -5.55 -5.55
CA HIS A 476 -18.41 -5.12 -6.34
C HIS A 476 -17.94 -4.49 -7.63
N VAL A 477 -18.78 -4.58 -8.63
CA VAL A 477 -18.68 -3.82 -9.87
C VAL A 477 -19.75 -2.75 -9.89
N ARG A 478 -19.41 -1.56 -10.39
CA ARG A 478 -20.37 -0.54 -10.77
C ARG A 478 -20.13 -0.10 -12.21
N TYR A 479 -21.21 -0.02 -12.96
CA TYR A 479 -21.24 0.42 -14.35
C TYR A 479 -22.46 1.30 -14.57
N ALA A 480 -22.28 2.42 -15.26
CA ALA A 480 -23.37 3.34 -15.59
C ALA A 480 -24.20 2.79 -16.75
N GLY A 481 -24.98 1.73 -16.50
CA GLY A 481 -25.82 1.07 -17.48
C GLY A 481 -26.17 -0.36 -17.07
N ARG A 482 -26.69 -1.12 -18.04
CA ARG A 482 -27.01 -2.54 -17.91
C ARG A 482 -25.85 -3.40 -18.43
N PHE A 483 -25.55 -4.48 -17.74
CA PHE A 483 -24.51 -5.44 -18.13
C PHE A 483 -24.91 -6.84 -17.67
N GLN A 484 -24.30 -7.87 -18.26
CA GLN A 484 -24.44 -9.24 -17.79
C GLN A 484 -23.36 -9.54 -16.76
N LEU A 485 -23.75 -10.08 -15.62
CA LEU A 485 -22.89 -10.65 -14.60
C LEU A 485 -23.26 -12.12 -14.44
N ASP A 486 -22.32 -13.01 -14.73
CA ASP A 486 -22.52 -14.47 -14.66
C ASP A 486 -23.76 -14.94 -15.43
N GLY A 487 -24.01 -14.31 -16.58
CA GLY A 487 -25.16 -14.59 -17.46
C GLY A 487 -26.47 -13.92 -17.06
N SER A 488 -26.52 -13.21 -15.94
CA SER A 488 -27.72 -12.47 -15.47
C SER A 488 -27.59 -10.98 -15.74
N TRP A 489 -28.65 -10.32 -16.21
CA TRP A 489 -28.66 -8.88 -16.42
C TRP A 489 -28.76 -8.12 -15.09
N VAL A 490 -27.84 -7.18 -14.89
CA VAL A 490 -27.73 -6.30 -13.71
C VAL A 490 -27.64 -4.85 -14.19
N GLU A 491 -28.18 -3.91 -13.41
CA GLU A 491 -28.11 -2.48 -13.68
C GLU A 491 -27.44 -1.76 -12.51
N GLY A 492 -26.48 -0.88 -12.82
CA GLY A 492 -25.79 -0.08 -11.82
C GLY A 492 -24.68 -0.84 -11.10
N GLU A 493 -25.02 -1.77 -10.20
CA GLU A 493 -24.07 -2.41 -9.27
C GLU A 493 -24.30 -3.91 -9.11
N GLY A 494 -23.23 -4.69 -8.96
CA GLY A 494 -23.31 -6.13 -8.73
C GLY A 494 -22.14 -6.70 -7.93
N LEU A 495 -22.40 -7.74 -7.14
CA LEU A 495 -21.40 -8.45 -6.34
C LEU A 495 -20.61 -9.44 -7.20
N LEU A 496 -19.28 -9.31 -7.20
CA LEU A 496 -18.36 -10.20 -7.89
C LEU A 496 -18.01 -11.41 -7.02
N ARG A 497 -18.06 -12.58 -7.66
CA ARG A 497 -17.70 -13.89 -7.09
C ARG A 497 -16.40 -14.40 -7.72
N PRO A 498 -15.77 -15.42 -7.13
CA PRO A 498 -14.76 -16.20 -7.82
C PRO A 498 -15.25 -16.62 -9.21
N PHE A 499 -14.41 -16.44 -10.22
CA PHE A 499 -14.74 -16.76 -11.62
C PHE A 499 -15.83 -15.88 -12.26
N SER A 500 -16.21 -14.75 -11.64
CA SER A 500 -17.24 -13.89 -12.22
C SER A 500 -16.84 -13.38 -13.60
N ARG A 501 -17.79 -13.46 -14.54
CA ARG A 501 -17.68 -12.97 -15.91
C ARG A 501 -18.64 -11.81 -16.12
N LEU A 502 -18.13 -10.73 -16.68
CA LEU A 502 -18.91 -9.55 -17.03
C LEU A 502 -18.90 -9.32 -18.53
N VAL A 503 -20.07 -8.98 -19.07
CA VAL A 503 -20.24 -8.62 -20.48
C VAL A 503 -21.17 -7.41 -20.58
N GLY A 504 -20.64 -6.29 -21.06
CA GLY A 504 -21.40 -5.10 -21.44
C GLY A 504 -21.59 -4.99 -22.95
N GLU A 505 -21.99 -3.81 -23.39
CA GLU A 505 -22.17 -3.51 -24.82
C GLU A 505 -20.82 -3.50 -25.57
N ASP A 506 -19.78 -3.00 -24.91
CA ASP A 506 -18.48 -2.67 -25.46
C ASP A 506 -17.32 -3.19 -24.60
N PHE A 507 -17.62 -3.93 -23.53
CA PHE A 507 -16.63 -4.51 -22.63
C PHE A 507 -16.93 -5.97 -22.30
N SER A 508 -15.88 -6.74 -22.06
CA SER A 508 -15.97 -8.09 -21.51
C SER A 508 -14.70 -8.39 -20.72
N PHE A 509 -14.87 -8.95 -19.52
CA PHE A 509 -13.76 -9.39 -18.69
C PHE A 509 -14.20 -10.47 -17.71
N HIS A 510 -13.25 -11.22 -17.17
CA HIS A 510 -13.50 -12.21 -16.14
C HIS A 510 -12.40 -12.23 -15.08
N LEU A 511 -12.77 -12.68 -13.89
CA LEU A 511 -11.85 -12.86 -12.77
C LEU A 511 -11.43 -14.33 -12.68
N GLU A 512 -10.19 -14.61 -12.32
CA GLU A 512 -9.67 -15.95 -12.07
C GLU A 512 -8.89 -15.97 -10.76
N PRO A 513 -9.31 -16.73 -9.73
CA PRO A 513 -8.54 -16.97 -8.51
C PRO A 513 -7.21 -17.71 -8.80
N ILE A 514 -6.16 -17.47 -8.00
CA ILE A 514 -4.80 -18.02 -8.22
C ILE A 514 -4.14 -18.67 -7.01
#